data_AF-A0A1L7CQ02-F1
#
_entry.id   AF-A0A1L7CQ02-F1
#
_cell.length_a   1.000
_cell.length_b   1.000
_cell.length_c   1.000
_cell.angle_alpha   90.00
_cell.angle_beta   90.00
_cell.angle_gamma   90.00
#
_symmetry.space_group_name_H-M   'P 1'
#
loop_
_entity.id
_entity.type
_entity.pdbx_description
1 polymer ?
#
loop_
_entity_poly.entity_id
_entity_poly.type
_entity_poly.pdbx_seq_one_letter_code
_entity_poly.pdbx_strand_id
1 'polypeptide(L)'
;MTFRPPIFLASSPRGFILAAALIALGATCGRLIIGSGSSWTMLAILASAVLFGITAADSIHLREYQLSTKRWVRSAALVALGFSVFLTLAVALVMSLMQRDNRWYRGYDSFLVIDGSATMLDTNGKMYWVSDSGMDLTTVVLTLLCLFVVFITAAGVGTVLGGIFGARGRRTGGALVLGGVVLLALALVVIAALGIQVSAPYPGVLIFCLPVLVIALGVGSGFLRRP
;
A
#
# COMPACT_ATOMS: atom_id res chain seq x y z
N MET A 1 13.30 26.97 14.47
CA MET A 1 13.82 25.70 13.91
C MET A 1 13.30 25.57 12.49
N THR A 2 14.16 25.63 11.47
CA THR A 2 13.75 25.47 10.07
C THR A 2 13.58 23.99 9.77
N PHE A 3 12.35 23.55 9.49
CA PHE A 3 12.04 22.16 9.13
C PHE A 3 12.73 21.84 7.80
N ARG A 4 13.83 21.08 7.85
CA ARG A 4 14.49 20.59 6.63
C ARG A 4 13.79 19.29 6.23
N PRO A 5 13.23 19.20 5.02
CA PRO A 5 12.56 17.99 4.56
C PRO A 5 13.54 16.81 4.56
N PRO A 6 13.06 15.57 4.76
CA PRO A 6 13.90 14.38 4.63
C PRO A 6 14.63 14.36 3.30
N ILE A 7 15.90 13.92 3.28
CA ILE A 7 16.72 13.89 2.05
C ILE A 7 16.01 13.14 0.92
N PHE A 8 15.33 12.04 1.25
CA PHE A 8 14.52 11.27 0.32
C PHE A 8 13.43 12.11 -0.40
N LEU A 9 12.85 13.08 0.30
CA LEU A 9 11.80 13.97 -0.22
C LEU A 9 12.32 15.28 -0.78
N ALA A 10 13.64 15.53 -0.73
CA ALA A 10 14.20 16.84 -1.01
C ALA A 10 13.91 17.34 -2.43
N SER A 11 13.77 16.42 -3.40
CA SER A 11 13.46 16.76 -4.79
C SER A 11 12.03 17.30 -4.99
N SER A 12 11.04 16.82 -4.22
CA SER A 12 9.63 17.15 -4.46
C SER A 12 8.72 16.91 -3.23
N PRO A 13 8.96 17.60 -2.09
CA PRO A 13 8.28 17.29 -0.84
C PRO A 13 6.76 17.54 -0.91
N ARG A 14 6.33 18.61 -1.59
CA ARG A 14 4.90 18.93 -1.78
C ARG A 14 4.19 17.91 -2.68
N GLY A 15 4.87 17.46 -3.74
CA GLY A 15 4.34 16.46 -4.67
C GLY A 15 4.13 15.12 -3.97
N PHE A 16 5.08 14.71 -3.12
CA PHE A 16 4.93 13.51 -2.32
C PHE A 16 3.75 13.59 -1.35
N ILE A 17 3.62 14.69 -0.61
CA ILE A 17 2.51 14.89 0.35
C ILE A 17 1.16 14.87 -0.38
N LEU A 18 1.05 15.58 -1.52
CA LEU A 18 -0.17 15.59 -2.32
C LEU A 18 -0.52 14.20 -2.82
N ALA A 19 0.45 13.46 -3.38
CA ALA A 19 0.23 12.10 -3.86
C ALA A 19 -0.16 11.16 -2.71
N ALA A 20 0.49 11.27 -1.55
CA ALA A 20 0.14 10.50 -0.37
C ALA A 20 -1.29 10.77 0.11
N ALA A 21 -1.71 12.04 0.12
CA ALA A 21 -3.07 12.43 0.44
C ALA A 21 -4.09 11.88 -0.58
N LEU A 22 -3.78 11.94 -1.87
CA LEU A 22 -4.64 11.37 -2.92
C LEU A 22 -4.75 9.85 -2.82
N ILE A 23 -3.67 9.15 -2.49
CA ILE A 23 -3.69 7.70 -2.24
C ILE A 23 -4.57 7.40 -1.04
N ALA A 24 -4.43 8.14 0.07
CA ALA A 24 -5.26 7.96 1.24
C ALA A 24 -6.74 8.21 0.94
N LEU A 25 -7.07 9.31 0.25
CA LEU A 25 -8.42 9.65 -0.16
C LEU A 25 -9.00 8.59 -1.11
N GLY A 26 -8.25 8.13 -2.10
CA GLY A 26 -8.69 7.05 -2.99
C GLY A 26 -8.95 5.76 -2.22
N ALA A 27 -8.01 5.37 -1.35
CA ALA A 27 -8.11 4.16 -0.55
C ALA A 27 -9.30 4.18 0.41
N THR A 28 -9.71 5.35 0.89
CA THR A 28 -10.77 5.53 1.91
C THR A 28 -12.12 5.93 1.32
N CYS A 29 -12.19 6.90 0.41
CA CYS A 29 -13.44 7.32 -0.22
C CYS A 29 -13.89 6.32 -1.29
N GLY A 30 -12.96 5.69 -1.99
CA GLY A 30 -13.30 4.72 -3.04
C GLY A 30 -14.17 3.58 -2.52
N ARG A 31 -13.78 2.98 -1.39
CA ARG A 31 -14.53 1.90 -0.73
C ARG A 31 -15.93 2.31 -0.22
N LEU A 32 -16.19 3.60 -0.05
CA LEU A 32 -17.48 4.13 0.40
C LEU A 32 -18.47 4.32 -0.75
N ILE A 33 -17.96 4.49 -1.98
CA ILE A 33 -18.76 4.91 -3.13
C ILE A 33 -18.96 3.76 -4.12
N ILE A 34 -17.91 2.99 -4.45
CA ILE A 34 -17.98 1.96 -5.49
C ILE A 34 -16.90 0.89 -5.33
N GLY A 35 -17.20 -0.35 -5.72
CA GLY A 35 -16.23 -1.45 -5.76
C GLY A 35 -15.95 -2.07 -4.39
N SER A 36 -15.15 -3.14 -4.37
CA SER A 36 -14.82 -3.86 -3.14
C SER A 36 -13.70 -3.15 -2.36
N GLY A 37 -13.73 -3.25 -1.03
CA GLY A 37 -12.67 -2.70 -0.16
C GLY A 37 -11.29 -3.27 -0.50
N SER A 38 -11.24 -4.56 -0.86
CA SER A 38 -10.02 -5.25 -1.30
C SER A 38 -9.36 -4.56 -2.49
N SER A 39 -10.15 -4.20 -3.52
CA SER A 39 -9.63 -3.58 -4.75
C SER A 39 -9.01 -2.21 -4.46
N TRP A 40 -9.65 -1.40 -3.61
CA TRP A 40 -9.11 -0.09 -3.23
C TRP A 40 -7.85 -0.19 -2.38
N THR A 41 -7.79 -1.17 -1.48
CA THR A 41 -6.58 -1.44 -0.71
C THR A 41 -5.44 -1.88 -1.64
N MET A 42 -5.69 -2.77 -2.61
CA MET A 42 -4.69 -3.17 -3.62
C MET A 42 -4.19 -1.99 -4.47
N LEU A 43 -5.09 -1.11 -4.92
CA LEU A 43 -4.72 0.10 -5.66
C LEU A 43 -3.84 1.02 -4.81
N ALA A 44 -4.16 1.19 -3.53
CA ALA A 44 -3.37 2.00 -2.61
C ALA A 44 -1.96 1.42 -2.40
N ILE A 45 -1.85 0.10 -2.26
CA ILE A 45 -0.58 -0.61 -2.13
C ILE A 45 0.29 -0.37 -3.37
N LEU A 46 -0.27 -0.51 -4.57
CA LEU A 46 0.46 -0.23 -5.80
C LEU A 46 0.88 1.24 -5.89
N ALA A 47 -0.06 2.16 -5.69
CA ALA A 47 0.21 3.58 -5.80
C ALA A 47 1.30 4.02 -4.82
N SER A 48 1.35 3.38 -3.64
CA SER A 48 2.44 3.55 -2.67
C SER A 48 3.79 3.10 -3.23
N ALA A 49 3.87 1.90 -3.82
CA ALA A 49 5.09 1.43 -4.46
C ALA A 49 5.56 2.36 -5.60
N VAL A 50 4.62 2.84 -6.43
CA VAL A 50 4.91 3.78 -7.51
C VAL A 50 5.43 5.11 -6.97
N LEU A 51 4.75 5.68 -5.96
CA LEU A 51 5.14 6.94 -5.34
C LEU A 51 6.57 6.86 -4.78
N PHE A 52 6.88 5.80 -4.02
CA PHE A 52 8.22 5.59 -3.49
C PHE A 52 9.25 5.31 -4.59
N GLY A 53 8.86 4.64 -5.68
CA GLY A 53 9.72 4.42 -6.84
C GLY A 53 10.10 5.71 -7.57
N ILE A 54 9.13 6.56 -7.88
CA ILE A 54 9.37 7.87 -8.50
C ILE A 54 10.26 8.70 -7.58
N THR A 55 9.91 8.76 -6.29
CA THR A 55 10.65 9.55 -5.29
C THR A 55 12.08 9.06 -5.10
N ALA A 56 12.30 7.74 -5.13
CA ALA A 56 13.64 7.18 -5.04
C ALA A 56 14.45 7.45 -6.31
N ALA A 57 13.86 7.28 -7.50
CA ALA A 57 14.51 7.58 -8.76
C ALA A 57 14.90 9.05 -8.88
N ASP A 58 14.03 9.95 -8.40
CA ASP A 58 14.29 11.39 -8.39
C ASP A 58 15.18 11.85 -7.25
N SER A 59 15.42 11.07 -6.19
CA SER A 59 16.32 11.48 -5.10
C SER A 59 17.70 10.83 -5.18
N ILE A 60 17.89 9.78 -5.99
CA ILE A 60 19.16 9.07 -6.09
C ILE A 60 20.30 9.94 -6.66
N HIS A 61 19.98 10.88 -7.55
CA HIS A 61 20.95 11.82 -8.12
C HIS A 61 21.55 12.77 -7.07
N LEU A 62 20.86 12.98 -5.94
CA LEU A 62 21.37 13.78 -4.83
C LEU A 62 22.63 13.15 -4.19
N ARG A 63 22.91 11.87 -4.47
CA ARG A 63 24.14 11.19 -4.05
C ARG A 63 25.38 11.73 -4.78
N GLU A 64 25.21 12.31 -5.97
CA GLU A 64 26.29 12.96 -6.73
C GLU A 64 26.82 14.21 -5.99
N TYR A 65 26.01 14.80 -5.11
CA TYR A 65 26.36 15.96 -4.27
C TYR A 65 26.96 15.56 -2.91
N GLN A 66 27.69 14.43 -2.84
CA GLN A 66 28.37 13.90 -1.63
C GLN A 66 27.46 13.55 -0.43
N LEU A 67 26.15 13.38 -0.62
CA LEU A 67 25.28 12.92 0.45
C LEU A 67 25.50 11.42 0.74
N SER A 68 25.83 11.10 1.99
CA SER A 68 26.12 9.71 2.39
C SER A 68 24.91 8.79 2.15
N THR A 69 25.15 7.63 1.53
CA THR A 69 24.14 6.56 1.32
C THR A 69 23.37 6.21 2.59
N LYS A 70 24.06 6.10 3.72
CA LYS A 70 23.45 5.77 5.02
C LYS A 70 22.39 6.77 5.45
N ARG A 71 22.62 8.08 5.22
CA ARG A 71 21.63 9.13 5.53
C ARG A 71 20.44 9.09 4.58
N TRP A 72 20.66 8.83 3.29
CA TRP A 72 19.57 8.67 2.32
C TRP A 72 18.67 7.49 2.69
N VAL A 73 19.25 6.31 2.93
CA VAL A 73 18.50 5.10 3.34
C VAL A 73 17.73 5.33 4.64
N ARG A 74 18.36 5.93 5.66
CA ARG A 74 17.68 6.26 6.92
C ARG A 74 16.51 7.21 6.71
N SER A 75 16.66 8.22 5.85
CA SER A 75 15.57 9.15 5.53
C SER A 75 14.43 8.47 4.76
N ALA A 76 14.75 7.58 3.82
CA ALA A 76 13.75 6.81 3.07
C ALA A 76 12.96 5.88 4.01
N ALA A 77 13.64 5.20 4.94
CA ALA A 77 13.02 4.35 5.93
C ALA A 77 12.07 5.13 6.85
N LEU A 78 12.45 6.31 7.33
CA LEU A 78 11.58 7.15 8.17
C LEU A 78 10.33 7.62 7.41
N VAL A 79 10.48 8.00 6.15
CA VAL A 79 9.36 8.41 5.29
C VAL A 79 8.44 7.22 5.02
N ALA A 80 8.99 6.04 4.73
CA ALA A 80 8.24 4.80 4.55
C ALA A 80 7.44 4.46 5.80
N LEU A 81 8.08 4.48 6.99
CA LEU A 81 7.40 4.22 8.26
C LEU A 81 6.25 5.19 8.51
N GLY A 82 6.49 6.50 8.39
CA GLY A 82 5.45 7.52 8.63
C GLY A 82 4.28 7.39 7.65
N PHE A 83 4.58 7.15 6.37
CA PHE A 83 3.58 6.95 5.33
C PHE A 83 2.74 5.68 5.56
N SER A 84 3.38 4.56 5.89
CA SER A 84 2.69 3.29 6.14
C SER A 84 1.79 3.38 7.37
N VAL A 85 2.27 3.98 8.47
CA VAL A 85 1.43 4.22 9.66
C VAL A 85 0.21 5.07 9.29
N PHE A 86 0.42 6.17 8.56
CA PHE A 86 -0.66 7.07 8.15
C PHE A 86 -1.72 6.34 7.30
N LEU A 87 -1.31 5.62 6.25
CA LEU A 87 -2.26 4.88 5.41
C LEU A 87 -2.96 3.76 6.16
N THR A 88 -2.23 3.00 7.01
CA THR A 88 -2.83 1.96 7.83
C THR A 88 -3.95 2.50 8.70
N LEU A 89 -3.72 3.61 9.41
CA LEU A 89 -4.73 4.20 10.28
C LEU A 89 -5.93 4.72 9.48
N ALA A 90 -5.68 5.41 8.36
CA ALA A 90 -6.75 5.94 7.52
C ALA A 90 -7.63 4.82 6.95
N VAL A 91 -7.02 3.76 6.42
CA VAL A 91 -7.74 2.63 5.83
C VAL A 91 -8.45 1.81 6.89
N ALA A 92 -7.77 1.44 7.98
CA ALA A 92 -8.35 0.63 9.05
C ALA A 92 -9.55 1.32 9.73
N LEU A 93 -9.51 2.65 9.87
CA LEU A 93 -10.63 3.43 10.41
C LEU A 93 -11.88 3.23 9.55
N VAL A 94 -11.77 3.42 8.23
CA VAL A 94 -12.92 3.28 7.34
C VAL A 94 -13.37 1.82 7.21
N MET A 95 -12.44 0.86 7.22
CA MET A 95 -12.78 -0.57 7.29
C MET A 95 -13.61 -0.90 8.53
N SER A 96 -13.22 -0.36 9.68
CA SER A 96 -13.93 -0.60 10.94
C SER A 96 -15.33 0.01 10.93
N LEU A 97 -15.49 1.20 10.35
CA LEU A 97 -16.80 1.83 10.16
C LEU A 97 -17.69 1.00 9.23
N MET A 98 -17.15 0.57 8.08
CA MET A 98 -17.90 -0.27 7.13
C MET A 98 -18.29 -1.62 7.71
N GLN A 99 -17.40 -2.27 8.46
CA GLN A 99 -17.70 -3.53 9.13
C GLN A 99 -18.72 -3.36 10.27
N ARG A 100 -18.73 -2.20 10.94
CA ARG A 100 -19.73 -1.87 11.96
C ARG A 100 -21.12 -1.69 11.34
N ASP A 101 -21.20 -0.97 10.23
CA ASP A 101 -22.46 -0.62 9.58
C ASP A 101 -23.02 -1.78 8.74
N ASN A 102 -22.15 -2.60 8.15
CA ASN A 102 -22.51 -3.77 7.37
C ASN A 102 -21.63 -4.97 7.74
N ARG A 103 -22.21 -5.95 8.46
CA ARG A 103 -21.48 -7.17 8.89
C ARG A 103 -21.07 -8.08 7.73
N TRP A 104 -21.67 -7.90 6.54
CA TRP A 104 -21.29 -8.60 5.31
C TRP A 104 -20.10 -7.93 4.60
N TYR A 105 -19.63 -6.76 5.06
CA TYR A 105 -18.47 -6.06 4.48
C TYR A 105 -17.21 -6.94 4.43
N ARG A 106 -17.09 -7.90 5.36
CA ARG A 106 -16.07 -8.96 5.32
C ARG A 106 -15.87 -9.64 3.97
N GLY A 107 -16.95 -9.85 3.21
CA GLY A 107 -16.88 -10.50 1.89
C GLY A 107 -16.24 -9.62 0.82
N TYR A 108 -16.07 -8.33 1.11
CA TYR A 108 -15.58 -7.32 0.18
C TYR A 108 -14.20 -6.78 0.55
N ASP A 109 -13.68 -7.03 1.75
CA ASP A 109 -12.34 -6.59 2.17
C ASP A 109 -11.49 -7.73 2.75
N SER A 110 -10.59 -8.26 1.91
CA SER A 110 -9.69 -9.37 2.22
C SER A 110 -8.56 -8.98 3.19
N PHE A 111 -8.38 -7.67 3.44
CA PHE A 111 -7.40 -7.18 4.41
C PHE A 111 -7.99 -7.05 5.81
N LEU A 112 -9.31 -7.21 5.96
CA LEU A 112 -9.98 -7.18 7.25
C LEU A 112 -9.81 -8.53 7.94
N VAL A 113 -9.28 -8.50 9.17
CA VAL A 113 -9.29 -9.65 10.07
C VAL A 113 -10.52 -9.53 10.95
N ILE A 114 -11.26 -10.63 11.07
CA ILE A 114 -12.50 -10.78 11.84
C ILE A 114 -12.54 -12.18 12.42
N ASP A 115 -13.21 -12.32 13.54
CA ASP A 115 -13.40 -13.60 14.22
C ASP A 115 -14.70 -13.59 15.02
N GLY A 116 -15.30 -14.76 15.19
CA GLY A 116 -16.54 -14.96 15.93
C GLY A 116 -17.78 -14.36 15.27
N SER A 117 -18.92 -14.57 15.90
CA SER A 117 -20.21 -14.05 15.41
C SER A 117 -20.45 -12.60 15.85
N ALA A 118 -21.19 -11.84 15.02
CA ALA A 118 -21.71 -10.54 15.39
C ALA A 118 -23.21 -10.46 15.13
N THR A 119 -23.92 -9.63 15.90
CA THR A 119 -25.35 -9.40 15.72
C THR A 119 -25.62 -8.29 14.69
N MET A 120 -26.65 -8.48 13.87
CA MET A 120 -27.19 -7.49 12.95
C MET A 120 -28.73 -7.52 12.98
N LEU A 121 -29.39 -6.42 12.60
CA LEU A 121 -30.84 -6.37 12.44
C LEU A 121 -31.21 -6.82 11.02
N ASP A 122 -32.24 -7.68 10.89
CA ASP A 122 -32.82 -8.03 9.60
C ASP A 122 -33.71 -6.91 9.05
N THR A 123 -34.28 -7.10 7.86
CA THR A 123 -35.20 -6.13 7.23
C THR A 123 -36.49 -5.89 8.03
N ASN A 124 -36.78 -6.74 9.01
CA ASN A 124 -37.93 -6.67 9.90
C ASN A 124 -37.55 -6.18 11.32
N GLY A 125 -36.30 -5.75 11.53
CA GLY A 125 -35.81 -5.28 12.84
C GLY A 125 -35.53 -6.40 13.86
N LYS A 126 -35.52 -7.67 13.44
CA LYS A 126 -35.15 -8.79 14.32
C LYS A 126 -33.65 -8.98 14.33
N MET A 127 -33.07 -9.13 15.53
CA MET A 127 -31.65 -9.48 15.64
C MET A 127 -31.39 -10.90 15.13
N TYR A 128 -30.36 -11.04 14.30
CA TYR A 128 -29.80 -12.32 13.88
C TYR A 128 -28.28 -12.28 13.94
N TRP A 129 -27.66 -13.46 13.95
CA TRP A 129 -26.21 -13.63 14.02
C TRP A 129 -25.60 -13.79 12.64
N VAL A 130 -24.50 -13.09 12.39
CA VAL A 130 -23.64 -13.25 11.22
C VAL A 130 -22.34 -13.90 11.69
N SER A 131 -22.06 -15.11 11.22
CA SER A 131 -20.81 -15.82 11.54
C SER A 131 -19.59 -15.09 10.98
N ASP A 132 -18.45 -15.26 11.65
CA ASP A 132 -17.13 -14.71 11.29
C ASP A 132 -17.18 -13.24 10.88
N SER A 133 -17.85 -12.42 11.68
CA SER A 133 -18.04 -10.98 11.41
C SER A 133 -17.82 -10.11 12.65
N GLY A 134 -17.47 -10.73 13.78
CA GLY A 134 -17.06 -10.06 15.00
C GLY A 134 -15.74 -9.31 14.81
N MET A 135 -15.64 -8.19 15.52
CA MET A 135 -14.37 -7.48 15.70
C MET A 135 -14.13 -7.32 17.19
N ASP A 136 -12.99 -7.80 17.65
CA ASP A 136 -12.47 -7.57 18.98
C ASP A 136 -11.14 -6.79 18.88
N LEU A 137 -10.48 -6.56 20.02
CA LEU A 137 -9.19 -5.86 20.01
C LEU A 137 -8.14 -6.63 19.19
N THR A 138 -8.17 -7.97 19.24
CA THR A 138 -7.24 -8.85 18.56
C THR A 138 -7.33 -8.71 17.05
N THR A 139 -8.54 -8.80 16.50
CA THR A 139 -8.79 -8.72 15.06
C THR A 139 -8.49 -7.31 14.52
N VAL A 140 -8.73 -6.26 15.31
CA VAL A 140 -8.34 -4.88 14.96
C VAL A 140 -6.82 -4.74 14.90
N VAL A 141 -6.09 -5.25 15.89
CA VAL A 141 -4.61 -5.21 15.89
C VAL A 141 -4.05 -6.00 14.71
N LEU A 142 -4.60 -7.17 14.40
CA LEU A 142 -4.17 -7.98 13.25
C LEU A 142 -4.46 -7.29 11.91
N THR A 143 -5.60 -6.61 11.78
CA THR A 143 -5.93 -5.79 10.60
C THR A 143 -4.92 -4.65 10.42
N LEU A 144 -4.62 -3.92 11.49
CA LEU A 144 -3.63 -2.85 11.48
C LEU A 144 -2.24 -3.38 11.09
N LEU A 145 -1.84 -4.51 11.67
CA LEU A 145 -0.55 -5.14 11.38
C LEU A 145 -0.49 -5.58 9.91
N CYS A 146 -1.53 -6.21 9.38
CA CYS A 146 -1.56 -6.61 7.97
C CYS A 146 -1.39 -5.40 7.05
N LEU A 147 -2.23 -4.37 7.20
CA LEU A 147 -2.15 -3.16 6.39
C LEU A 147 -0.76 -2.51 6.50
N PHE A 148 -0.22 -2.41 7.72
CA PHE A 148 1.10 -1.83 7.95
C PHE A 148 2.19 -2.59 7.20
N VAL A 149 2.22 -3.92 7.33
CA VAL A 149 3.19 -4.78 6.66
C VAL A 149 3.10 -4.61 5.14
N VAL A 150 1.89 -4.60 4.58
CA VAL A 150 1.75 -4.50 3.12
C VAL A 150 2.14 -3.12 2.60
N PHE A 151 1.77 -2.04 3.29
CA PHE A 151 2.19 -0.69 2.90
C PHE A 151 3.69 -0.45 3.07
N ILE A 152 4.31 -0.94 4.15
CA ILE A 152 5.77 -0.77 4.35
C ILE A 152 6.57 -1.58 3.35
N THR A 153 6.11 -2.80 3.01
CA THR A 153 6.71 -3.60 1.95
C THR A 153 6.58 -2.92 0.60
N ALA A 154 5.40 -2.38 0.26
CA ALA A 154 5.21 -1.63 -0.99
C ALA A 154 6.13 -0.41 -1.10
N ALA A 155 6.23 0.39 -0.02
CA ALA A 155 7.14 1.52 0.05
C ALA A 155 8.61 1.09 -0.12
N GLY A 156 9.01 0.00 0.55
CA GLY A 156 10.36 -0.57 0.44
C GLY A 156 10.69 -1.02 -0.97
N VAL A 157 9.80 -1.77 -1.61
CA VAL A 157 10.04 -2.27 -2.98
C VAL A 157 10.02 -1.16 -4.01
N GLY A 158 9.08 -0.21 -3.89
CA GLY A 158 9.11 1.02 -4.66
C GLY A 158 10.46 1.71 -4.55
N THR A 159 10.94 1.93 -3.33
CA THR A 159 12.22 2.59 -3.06
C THR A 159 13.40 1.88 -3.71
N VAL A 160 13.47 0.55 -3.59
CA VAL A 160 14.55 -0.27 -4.17
C VAL A 160 14.52 -0.15 -5.69
N LEU A 161 13.37 -0.42 -6.32
CA LEU A 161 13.21 -0.36 -7.78
C LEU A 161 13.55 1.04 -8.30
N GLY A 162 12.99 2.08 -7.69
CA GLY A 162 13.26 3.47 -8.05
C GLY A 162 14.74 3.84 -7.94
N GLY A 163 15.41 3.42 -6.87
CA GLY A 163 16.84 3.65 -6.69
C GLY A 163 17.71 2.98 -7.77
N ILE A 164 17.36 1.76 -8.18
CA ILE A 164 18.05 1.02 -9.24
C ILE A 164 17.87 1.72 -10.60
N PHE A 165 16.64 2.10 -10.92
CA PHE A 165 16.34 2.71 -12.22
C PHE A 165 16.85 4.14 -12.31
N GLY A 166 16.74 4.94 -11.25
CA GLY A 166 17.29 6.28 -11.20
C GLY A 166 18.82 6.28 -11.40
N ALA A 167 19.52 5.28 -10.85
CA ALA A 167 20.96 5.11 -11.05
C ALA A 167 21.33 4.68 -12.50
N ARG A 168 20.39 4.11 -13.27
CA ARG A 168 20.57 3.72 -14.68
C ARG A 168 20.11 4.80 -15.68
N GLY A 169 19.59 5.93 -15.21
CA GLY A 169 19.15 7.07 -16.02
C GLY A 169 17.62 7.28 -16.07
N ARG A 170 17.21 8.56 -16.13
CA ARG A 170 15.80 9.03 -15.99
C ARG A 170 14.81 8.50 -17.04
N ARG A 171 15.23 8.23 -18.27
CA ARG A 171 14.33 7.80 -19.37
C ARG A 171 13.76 6.40 -19.19
N THR A 172 14.49 5.51 -18.53
CA THR A 172 14.12 4.10 -18.33
C THR A 172 13.18 3.91 -17.14
N GLY A 173 13.30 4.74 -16.09
CA GLY A 173 12.43 4.67 -14.91
C GLY A 173 10.99 5.10 -15.17
N GLY A 174 10.78 6.18 -15.94
CA GLY A 174 9.44 6.70 -16.23
C GLY A 174 8.59 5.77 -17.10
N ALA A 175 9.18 5.19 -18.15
CA ALA A 175 8.47 4.31 -19.08
C ALA A 175 8.01 2.99 -18.44
N LEU A 176 8.78 2.45 -17.49
CA LEU A 176 8.45 1.22 -16.78
C LEU A 176 7.44 1.42 -15.65
N VAL A 177 7.47 2.57 -14.96
CA VAL A 177 6.42 2.93 -13.99
C VAL A 177 5.09 3.11 -14.72
N LEU A 178 5.08 3.83 -15.86
CA LEU A 178 3.88 3.94 -16.68
C LEU A 178 3.42 2.58 -17.20
N GLY A 179 4.35 1.75 -17.68
CA GLY A 179 4.06 0.40 -18.18
C GLY A 179 3.49 -0.52 -17.11
N GLY A 180 4.02 -0.49 -15.88
CA GLY A 180 3.51 -1.26 -14.75
C GLY A 180 2.13 -0.80 -14.29
N VAL A 181 1.87 0.51 -14.28
CA VAL A 181 0.54 1.08 -13.98
C VAL A 181 -0.48 0.69 -15.06
N VAL A 182 -0.09 0.74 -16.33
CA VAL A 182 -0.96 0.36 -17.46
C VAL A 182 -1.25 -1.14 -17.46
N LEU A 183 -0.25 -1.99 -17.28
CA LEU A 183 -0.43 -3.45 -17.21
C LEU A 183 -1.31 -3.85 -16.03
N LEU A 184 -1.20 -3.17 -14.88
CA LEU A 184 -2.07 -3.47 -13.74
C LEU A 184 -3.48 -2.94 -13.93
N ALA A 185 -3.66 -1.73 -14.47
CA ALA A 185 -4.98 -1.25 -14.85
C ALA A 185 -5.67 -2.24 -15.80
N LEU A 186 -4.92 -2.78 -16.76
CA LEU A 186 -5.39 -3.83 -17.65
C LEU A 186 -5.75 -5.11 -16.89
N ALA A 187 -4.90 -5.58 -15.98
CA ALA A 187 -5.16 -6.78 -15.18
C ALA A 187 -6.39 -6.63 -14.28
N LEU A 188 -6.59 -5.47 -13.66
CA LEU A 188 -7.77 -5.18 -12.83
C LEU A 188 -9.05 -5.09 -13.67
N VAL A 189 -8.97 -4.49 -14.87
CA VAL A 189 -10.08 -4.49 -15.84
C VAL A 189 -10.41 -5.92 -16.28
N VAL A 190 -9.41 -6.76 -16.53
CA VAL A 190 -9.60 -8.18 -16.91
C VAL A 190 -10.22 -8.97 -15.75
N ILE A 191 -9.73 -8.82 -14.52
CA ILE A 191 -10.30 -9.48 -13.33
C ILE A 191 -11.76 -9.06 -13.13
N ALA A 192 -12.08 -7.78 -13.30
CA ALA A 192 -13.44 -7.26 -13.23
C ALA A 192 -14.33 -7.78 -14.38
N ALA A 193 -13.81 -7.81 -15.62
CA ALA A 193 -14.53 -8.28 -16.80
C ALA A 193 -14.80 -9.80 -16.78
N LEU A 194 -13.90 -10.58 -16.17
CA LEU A 194 -14.06 -12.03 -16.03
C LEU A 194 -14.94 -12.43 -14.84
N GLY A 195 -15.45 -11.47 -14.07
CA GLY A 195 -16.28 -11.74 -12.89
C GLY A 195 -15.55 -12.54 -11.81
N ILE A 196 -14.20 -12.56 -11.85
CA ILE A 196 -13.39 -13.29 -10.88
C ILE A 196 -13.50 -12.54 -9.55
N GLN A 197 -14.36 -13.04 -8.67
CA GLN A 197 -14.33 -12.65 -7.28
C GLN A 197 -13.08 -13.26 -6.67
N VAL A 198 -12.11 -12.41 -6.30
CA VAL A 198 -10.99 -12.83 -5.46
C VAL A 198 -11.56 -13.05 -4.06
N SER A 199 -12.25 -14.17 -3.92
CA SER A 199 -12.78 -14.69 -2.66
C SER A 199 -11.69 -15.53 -2.01
N ALA A 200 -10.64 -14.89 -1.50
CA ALA A 200 -9.58 -15.61 -0.80
C ALA A 200 -9.47 -15.07 0.64
N PRO A 201 -9.85 -15.87 1.66
CA PRO A 201 -9.49 -15.57 3.04
C PRO A 201 -7.96 -15.61 3.18
N TYR A 202 -7.42 -14.83 4.12
CA TYR A 202 -6.01 -14.85 4.54
C TYR A 202 -5.43 -16.29 4.49
N PRO A 203 -4.34 -16.57 3.74
CA PRO A 203 -3.01 -15.93 3.77
C PRO A 203 -2.54 -15.40 2.39
N GLY A 204 -3.43 -15.37 1.40
CA GLY A 204 -3.10 -14.97 0.02
C GLY A 204 -2.64 -13.52 -0.14
N VAL A 205 -2.95 -12.64 0.81
CA VAL A 205 -2.47 -11.24 0.82
C VAL A 205 -0.93 -11.17 0.83
N LEU A 206 -0.27 -12.09 1.54
CA LEU A 206 1.19 -12.21 1.55
C LEU A 206 1.73 -12.76 0.22
N ILE A 207 0.95 -13.53 -0.53
CA ILE A 207 1.32 -14.00 -1.88
C ILE A 207 1.48 -12.83 -2.84
N PHE A 208 0.76 -11.72 -2.67
CA PHE A 208 0.99 -10.51 -3.48
C PHE A 208 2.26 -9.75 -3.06
N CYS A 209 2.70 -9.90 -1.82
CA CYS A 209 3.96 -9.34 -1.33
C CYS A 209 5.18 -10.18 -1.76
N LEU A 210 5.01 -11.48 -2.02
CA LEU A 210 6.10 -12.40 -2.36
C LEU A 210 6.80 -12.08 -3.70
N PRO A 211 6.12 -11.87 -4.85
CA PRO A 211 6.78 -11.48 -6.10
C PRO A 211 7.55 -10.16 -5.94
N VAL A 212 6.95 -9.22 -5.23
CA VAL A 212 7.46 -7.88 -4.95
C VAL A 212 8.73 -7.98 -4.08
N LEU A 213 8.71 -8.81 -3.04
CA LEU A 213 9.84 -9.14 -2.16
C LEU A 213 10.95 -9.93 -2.89
N VAL A 214 10.61 -10.92 -3.71
CA VAL A 214 11.55 -11.72 -4.50
C VAL A 214 12.30 -10.85 -5.51
N ILE A 215 11.60 -9.93 -6.17
CA ILE A 215 12.23 -8.93 -7.06
C ILE A 215 13.14 -8.00 -6.25
N ALA A 216 12.70 -7.54 -5.07
CA ALA A 216 13.53 -6.67 -4.21
C ALA A 216 14.80 -7.37 -3.69
N LEU A 217 14.71 -8.64 -3.28
CA LEU A 217 15.85 -9.43 -2.79
C LEU A 217 16.80 -9.84 -3.93
N GLY A 218 16.25 -10.26 -5.07
CA GLY A 218 17.02 -10.62 -6.26
C GLY A 218 17.83 -9.45 -6.80
N VAL A 219 17.27 -8.23 -6.79
CA VAL A 219 17.97 -7.05 -7.34
C VAL A 219 18.79 -6.31 -6.27
N GLY A 220 18.38 -6.32 -5.01
CA GLY A 220 19.13 -5.72 -3.89
C GLY A 220 20.49 -6.37 -3.63
N SER A 221 20.60 -7.68 -3.83
CA SER A 221 21.86 -8.43 -3.71
C SER A 221 22.92 -8.00 -4.75
N GLY A 222 22.50 -7.48 -5.91
CA GLY A 222 23.39 -6.94 -6.94
C GLY A 222 23.87 -5.52 -6.67
N PHE A 223 23.11 -4.72 -5.89
CA PHE A 223 23.42 -3.31 -5.63
C PHE A 223 24.40 -3.12 -4.47
N LEU A 224 24.46 -4.07 -3.53
CA LEU A 224 25.40 -4.08 -2.39
C LEU A 224 26.82 -4.55 -2.76
N ARG A 225 27.03 -5.04 -3.99
CA ARG A 225 28.30 -5.62 -4.45
C ARG A 225 29.19 -4.70 -5.28
N ARG A 226 28.76 -3.46 -5.56
CA ARG A 226 29.60 -2.52 -6.33
C ARG A 226 30.32 -1.56 -5.37
N PRO A 227 31.66 -1.62 -5.29
CA PRO A 227 32.47 -0.70 -4.50
C PRO A 227 32.36 0.74 -5.01
#